data_AF-A0A847XXH6-F1
#
_entry.id   AF-A0A847XXH6-F1
#
_cell.length_a   1.000
_cell.length_b   1.000
_cell.length_c   1.000
_cell.angle_alpha   90.00
_cell.angle_beta   90.00
_cell.angle_gamma   90.00
#
_symmetry.space_group_name_H-M   'P 1'
#
loop_
_entity.id
_entity.type
_entity.pdbx_description
1 polymer ?
#
loop_
_entity_poly.entity_id
_entity_poly.type
_entity_poly.pdbx_seq_one_letter_code
_entity_poly.pdbx_strand_id
1 'polypeptide(L)'
;MEPDLIILAWELPDFGKFSLSSHQNKLTGTPSFSQIRGVVIQSLHNLPSNPLIVVTGQNQEDTFSVLYAGADEYIYHGDEPSHLANVINSIREKQ
;
A
#
# COMPACT_ATOMS: atom_id res chain seq x y z
N MET A 1 4.57 -17.95 10.70
CA MET A 1 5.07 -16.61 11.01
C MET A 1 4.33 -15.67 10.08
N GLU A 2 3.56 -14.76 10.66
CA GLU A 2 2.89 -13.70 9.92
C GLU A 2 3.77 -12.44 9.96
N PRO A 3 3.73 -11.57 8.95
CA PRO A 3 4.60 -10.41 8.90
C PRO A 3 4.10 -9.31 9.84
N ASP A 4 5.00 -8.63 10.54
CA ASP A 4 4.70 -7.40 11.30
C ASP A 4 4.87 -6.15 10.43
N LEU A 5 5.56 -6.27 9.29
CA LEU A 5 5.84 -5.22 8.33
C LEU A 5 5.72 -5.76 6.90
N ILE A 6 4.99 -5.02 6.06
CA ILE A 6 4.88 -5.29 4.63
C ILE A 6 5.33 -4.05 3.88
N ILE A 7 6.28 -4.23 2.96
CA ILE A 7 6.75 -3.18 2.06
C ILE A 7 6.23 -3.52 0.65
N LEU A 8 5.43 -2.64 0.06
CA LEU A 8 4.94 -2.79 -1.31
C LEU A 8 5.37 -1.65 -2.23
N ALA A 9 5.50 -1.93 -3.52
CA ALA A 9 5.66 -0.88 -4.52
C ALA A 9 4.29 -0.27 -4.86
N TRP A 10 4.22 1.04 -5.06
CA TRP A 10 3.00 1.73 -5.49
C TRP A 10 2.58 1.30 -6.89
N GLU A 11 3.57 1.12 -7.77
CA GLU A 11 3.40 0.62 -9.12
C GLU A 11 3.64 -0.90 -9.15
N LEU A 12 2.60 -1.69 -8.87
CA LEU A 12 2.65 -3.14 -9.08
C LEU A 12 2.29 -3.46 -10.54
N PRO A 13 3.18 -4.14 -11.30
CA PRO A 13 3.07 -4.29 -12.75
C PRO A 13 1.83 -5.07 -13.22
N ASP A 14 1.20 -5.86 -12.35
CA ASP A 14 0.09 -6.74 -12.72
C ASP A 14 -1.30 -6.28 -12.25
N PHE A 15 -1.43 -5.13 -11.57
CA PHE A 15 -2.77 -4.60 -11.20
C PHE A 15 -3.66 -4.34 -12.41
N GLY A 16 -3.08 -3.95 -13.55
CA GLY A 16 -3.80 -3.81 -14.83
C GLY A 16 -4.42 -5.10 -15.35
N LYS A 17 -3.91 -6.25 -14.90
CA LYS A 17 -4.40 -7.59 -15.27
C LYS A 17 -5.38 -8.16 -14.24
N PHE A 18 -5.40 -7.62 -13.02
CA PHE A 18 -6.41 -7.95 -12.02
C PHE A 18 -7.74 -7.29 -12.39
N SER A 19 -8.47 -7.96 -13.29
CA SER A 19 -9.89 -7.67 -13.42
C SER A 19 -10.62 -8.29 -12.23
N LEU A 20 -11.11 -7.47 -11.31
CA LEU A 20 -12.08 -7.88 -10.29
C LEU A 20 -13.45 -8.29 -10.91
N SER A 21 -13.53 -8.44 -12.24
CA SER A 21 -14.71 -8.94 -12.94
C SER A 21 -14.87 -10.45 -12.81
N SER A 22 -14.92 -10.98 -11.59
CA SER A 22 -15.63 -12.24 -11.36
C SER A 22 -17.12 -11.91 -11.40
N HIS A 23 -17.80 -12.36 -12.45
CA HIS A 23 -19.26 -12.40 -12.63
C HIS A 23 -20.13 -11.59 -11.67
N GLN A 24 -20.61 -10.42 -12.08
CA GLN A 24 -21.89 -9.86 -11.62
C GLN A 24 -22.27 -8.63 -12.45
N ASN A 25 -23.57 -8.51 -12.77
CA ASN A 25 -24.18 -7.36 -13.44
C ASN A 25 -23.73 -6.05 -12.76
N LYS A 26 -22.86 -5.28 -13.43
CA LYS A 26 -22.33 -4.02 -12.90
C LYS A 26 -23.42 -2.93 -12.94
N LEU A 27 -24.03 -2.67 -11.79
CA LEU A 27 -24.82 -1.46 -11.52
C LEU A 27 -23.92 -0.25 -11.15
N THR A 28 -22.61 -0.47 -10.96
CA THR A 28 -21.63 0.56 -10.55
C THR A 28 -20.42 0.55 -11.49
N GLY A 29 -19.81 1.71 -11.70
CA GLY A 29 -18.77 1.95 -12.71
C GLY A 29 -17.49 1.10 -12.56
N THR A 30 -16.57 1.23 -13.52
CA THR A 30 -15.26 0.57 -13.47
C THR A 30 -14.41 1.18 -12.35
N PRO A 31 -13.91 0.39 -11.38
CA PRO A 31 -13.10 0.93 -10.30
C PRO A 31 -11.78 1.49 -10.85
N SER A 32 -11.32 2.60 -10.28
CA SER A 32 -10.01 3.16 -10.61
C SER A 32 -8.89 2.33 -10.00
N PHE A 33 -7.67 2.45 -10.54
CA PHE A 33 -6.50 1.78 -9.96
C PHE A 33 -6.24 2.18 -8.51
N SER A 34 -6.47 3.45 -8.16
CA SER A 34 -6.35 3.93 -6.77
C SER A 34 -7.33 3.23 -5.83
N GLN A 35 -8.56 2.96 -6.29
CA GLN A 35 -9.54 2.21 -5.50
C GLN A 35 -9.11 0.76 -5.29
N ILE A 36 -8.59 0.11 -6.34
CA ILE A 36 -8.07 -1.26 -6.24
C ILE A 36 -6.89 -1.31 -5.26
N ARG A 37 -5.93 -0.38 -5.38
CA ARG A 37 -4.78 -0.28 -4.47
C ARG A 37 -5.23 -0.10 -3.01
N GLY A 38 -6.21 0.78 -2.76
CA GLY A 38 -6.78 0.97 -1.43
C GLY A 38 -7.43 -0.29 -0.85
N VAL A 39 -8.17 -1.05 -1.67
CA VAL A 39 -8.74 -2.34 -1.23
C VAL A 39 -7.65 -3.34 -0.87
N VAL A 40 -6.56 -3.41 -1.64
CA VAL A 40 -5.44 -4.30 -1.31
C VAL A 40 -4.77 -3.89 0.00
N ILE A 41 -4.41 -2.62 0.15
CA ILE A 41 -3.79 -2.11 1.38
C ILE A 41 -4.69 -2.36 2.59
N GLN A 42 -5.98 -2.06 2.49
CA GLN A 42 -6.95 -2.35 3.53
C GLN A 42 -7.09 -3.84 3.84
N SER A 43 -6.94 -4.71 2.83
CA SER A 43 -7.00 -6.16 3.02
C SER A 43 -5.76 -6.68 3.76
N LEU A 44 -4.59 -6.08 3.55
CA LEU A 44 -3.36 -6.44 4.25
C LEU A 44 -3.43 -6.08 5.75
N HIS A 45 -4.09 -4.99 6.09
CA HIS A 45 -4.39 -4.62 7.49
C HIS A 45 -5.26 -5.64 8.22
N ASN A 46 -6.04 -6.46 7.51
CA ASN A 46 -6.89 -7.48 8.13
C ASN A 46 -6.15 -8.80 8.46
N LEU A 47 -4.84 -8.87 8.21
CA LEU A 47 -4.04 -10.03 8.63
C LEU A 47 -3.98 -10.09 10.17
N PRO A 48 -3.97 -11.29 10.79
CA PRO A 48 -3.99 -11.41 12.25
C PRO A 48 -2.80 -10.74 12.96
N SER A 49 -1.63 -10.66 12.30
CA SER A 49 -0.47 -9.91 12.77
C SER A 49 -0.64 -8.38 12.80
N ASN A 50 -1.70 -7.85 12.17
CA ASN A 50 -1.91 -6.41 12.01
C ASN A 50 -0.64 -5.69 11.50
N PRO A 51 -0.13 -6.08 10.32
CA PRO A 51 1.13 -5.59 9.80
C PRO A 51 1.06 -4.10 9.50
N LEU A 52 2.19 -3.42 9.69
CA LEU A 52 2.36 -2.08 9.17
C LEU A 52 2.63 -2.13 7.67
N ILE A 53 1.94 -1.30 6.91
CA ILE A 53 1.97 -1.27 5.45
C ILE A 53 2.73 -0.03 4.98
N VAL A 54 3.97 -0.24 4.53
CA VAL A 54 4.81 0.81 3.92
C VAL A 54 4.75 0.68 2.41
N VAL A 55 4.41 1.76 1.72
CA VAL A 55 4.42 1.81 0.26
C VAL A 55 5.66 2.55 -0.21
N THR A 56 6.28 2.10 -1.30
CA THR A 56 7.42 2.76 -1.93
C THR A 56 7.10 3.16 -3.36
N GLY A 57 7.66 4.26 -3.86
CA GLY A 57 7.40 4.68 -5.24
C GLY A 57 8.38 5.70 -5.81
N GLN A 58 8.16 6.06 -7.07
CA GLN A 58 9.06 6.91 -7.86
C GLN A 58 8.60 8.38 -7.94
N ASN A 59 7.44 8.75 -7.39
CA ASN A 59 6.96 10.13 -7.44
C ASN A 59 6.63 10.63 -6.04
N GLN A 60 7.29 11.69 -5.60
CA GLN A 60 7.03 12.30 -4.29
C GLN A 60 5.55 12.74 -4.14
N GLU A 61 4.90 13.11 -5.25
CA GLU A 61 3.49 13.52 -5.29
C GLU A 61 2.51 12.39 -4.94
N ASP A 62 2.94 11.12 -5.03
CA ASP A 62 2.10 9.96 -4.70
C ASP A 62 1.80 9.86 -3.20
N THR A 63 2.56 10.56 -2.35
CA THR A 63 2.44 10.49 -0.87
C THR A 63 0.99 10.59 -0.41
N PHE A 64 0.24 11.60 -0.86
CA PHE A 64 -1.15 11.78 -0.43
C PHE A 64 -2.05 10.64 -0.90
N SER A 65 -1.89 10.18 -2.14
CA SER A 65 -2.69 9.10 -2.72
C SER A 65 -2.46 7.78 -2.00
N VAL A 66 -1.20 7.53 -1.61
CA VAL A 66 -0.76 6.34 -0.87
C VAL A 66 -1.36 6.32 0.54
N LEU A 67 -1.25 7.43 1.27
CA LEU A 67 -1.80 7.55 2.61
C LEU A 67 -3.34 7.49 2.58
N TYR A 68 -3.97 8.12 1.60
CA TYR A 68 -5.42 8.03 1.40
C TYR A 68 -5.89 6.60 1.09
N ALA A 69 -5.04 5.80 0.44
CA ALA A 69 -5.31 4.39 0.19
C ALA A 69 -5.15 3.50 1.45
N GLY A 70 -4.76 4.07 2.60
CA GLY A 70 -4.67 3.38 3.89
C GLY A 70 -3.28 2.85 4.23
N ALA A 71 -2.23 3.25 3.51
CA ALA A 71 -0.87 2.91 3.90
C ALA A 71 -0.48 3.70 5.15
N ASP A 72 0.38 3.11 5.98
CA ASP A 72 0.88 3.79 7.18
C ASP A 72 2.00 4.78 6.86
N GLU A 73 2.77 4.51 5.79
CA GLU A 73 3.87 5.37 5.36
C GLU A 73 4.16 5.25 3.86
N TYR A 74 4.73 6.31 3.29
CA TYR A 74 5.25 6.35 1.92
C TYR A 74 6.75 6.65 1.90
N ILE A 75 7.52 5.85 1.15
CA ILE A 75 8.94 6.08 0.91
C ILE A 75 9.17 6.37 -0.57
N TYR A 76 9.61 7.58 -0.85
CA TYR A 76 10.04 7.95 -2.20
C TYR A 76 11.43 7.37 -2.47
N HIS A 77 11.63 6.74 -3.63
CA HIS A 77 12.91 6.11 -4.00
C HIS A 77 14.07 7.10 -4.10
N GLY A 78 13.80 8.39 -4.27
CA GLY A 78 14.81 9.44 -4.25
C GLY A 78 15.12 9.99 -2.85
N ASP A 79 14.49 9.46 -1.80
CA ASP A 79 14.80 9.85 -0.42
C ASP A 79 16.15 9.31 0.03
N GLU A 80 16.70 9.95 1.06
CA GLU A 80 17.88 9.47 1.77
C GLU A 80 17.61 8.08 2.40
N PRO A 81 18.55 7.12 2.34
CA PRO A 81 18.38 5.79 2.93
C PRO A 81 18.06 5.80 4.44
N SER A 82 18.45 6.87 5.14
CA SER A 82 18.11 7.11 6.54
C SER A 82 16.61 7.21 6.78
N HIS A 83 15.83 7.61 5.78
CA HIS A 83 14.37 7.69 5.88
C HIS A 83 13.76 6.31 6.17
N LEU A 84 14.13 5.28 5.40
CA LEU A 84 13.67 3.91 5.65
C LEU A 84 14.07 3.43 7.05
N ALA A 85 15.30 3.73 7.47
CA ALA A 85 15.76 3.37 8.81
C ALA A 85 14.94 4.07 9.91
N ASN A 86 14.63 5.35 9.74
CA ASN A 86 13.80 6.12 10.67
C ASN A 86 12.37 5.58 10.73
N VAL A 87 11.79 5.23 9.57
CA VAL A 87 10.48 4.58 9.49
C VAL A 87 10.51 3.27 10.28
N ILE A 88 11.44 2.36 9.98
CA ILE A 88 11.57 1.07 10.71
C ILE A 88 11.75 1.29 12.22
N ASN A 89 12.56 2.26 12.65
CA ASN A 89 12.78 2.54 14.06
C ASN A 89 11.54 3.10 14.75
N SER A 90 10.83 4.04 14.12
CA SER A 90 9.58 4.61 14.65
C SER A 90 8.48 3.55 14.82
N ILE A 91 8.53 2.49 14.01
CA ILE A 91 7.61 1.35 14.09
C ILE A 91 7.94 0.48 15.30
N ARG A 92 9.24 0.21 15.54
CA ARG A 92 9.69 -0.59 16.68
C ARG A 92 9.40 0.06 18.03
N GLU A 93 9.32 1.40 18.08
CA GLU A 93 9.01 2.15 19.32
C GLU A 93 7.51 2.22 19.64
N LYS A 94 6.63 1.92 18.68
CA LYS A 94 5.17 1.91 18.87
C LYS A 94 4.62 0.56 19.34
N GLN A 95 5.41 -0.52 19.27
CA GLN A 95 5.08 -1.86 19.79
C GLN A 95 5.52 -2.01 21.24
#